data_AF-A0A6L6FF84-F1
#
_entry.id   AF-A0A6L6FF84-F1
#
_cell.length_a   1.000
_cell.length_b   1.000
_cell.length_c   1.000
_cell.angle_alpha   90.00
_cell.angle_beta   90.00
_cell.angle_gamma   90.00
#
_symmetry.space_group_name_H-M   'P 1'
#
loop_
_entity.id
_entity.type
_entity.pdbx_description
1 polymer ?
#
loop_
_entity_poly.entity_id
_entity_poly.type
_entity_poly.pdbx_seq_one_letter_code
_entity_poly.pdbx_strand_id
1 'polypeptide(L)'
;MSQMLALLLIVGILYIGDAIAVRTKAWIPSVFVCAVLFLLGYWTFFPKDIVSIAGIPKVVAVMLMYLLITNMGTLLSLKELLHQWKTILISLSGILGIIVFIYGVGLALFDLNTVLVAIPPLVGGIVSSLIMSKGAAEAGLVDLSVFAILIYVMQGFAGYPLTAIMLKREGRRVLEQYRNGTWKESLAVDGSDDVEVKTLASESAMPRMFKRIPSHYNTSYFQFLRLVVVGYLAYLVSTVAAPYVSISPFVLCLLFGVIASSMGFLERQPLQKANGFGFAIMALMLFIFDTLNHATPDMLLRLVYPMVVLIVAAVIGMFIASWIVGKILGVSKEMAFAVSLTALYGFPADYIITNEAINALTKDEKERQILTSHMLGPMLVGGFISVTMVSVVLAGIMVAYIVPVAA
;
A
#
# COMPACT_ATOMS: atom_id res chain seq x y z
N MET A 1 9.79 11.29 27.30
CA MET A 1 10.53 11.84 26.13
C MET A 1 9.82 13.11 25.67
N SER A 2 10.53 14.18 25.30
CA SER A 2 9.87 15.39 24.78
C SER A 2 9.36 15.17 23.36
N GLN A 3 8.30 15.87 22.95
CA GLN A 3 7.73 15.78 21.61
C GLN A 3 8.78 16.02 20.51
N MET A 4 9.59 17.07 20.64
CA MET A 4 10.60 17.41 19.62
C MET A 4 11.71 16.38 19.53
N LEU A 5 12.09 15.75 20.65
CA LEU A 5 13.05 14.65 20.63
C LEU A 5 12.45 13.40 19.96
N ALA A 6 11.19 13.06 20.26
CA ALA A 6 10.49 11.97 19.60
C ALA A 6 10.42 12.18 18.08
N LEU A 7 10.04 13.39 17.64
CA LEU A 7 9.99 13.77 16.23
C LEU A 7 11.37 13.69 15.56
N LEU A 8 12.42 14.21 16.22
CA LEU A 8 13.79 14.15 15.71
C LEU A 8 14.25 12.71 15.49
N LEU A 9 14.00 11.82 16.45
CA LEU A 9 14.40 10.42 16.37
C LEU A 9 13.69 9.69 15.23
N ILE A 10 12.36 9.81 15.14
CA ILE A 10 11.59 9.09 14.12
C ILE A 10 11.85 9.62 12.70
N VAL A 11 11.98 10.95 12.53
CA VAL A 11 12.36 11.54 11.23
C VAL A 11 13.81 11.18 10.88
N GLY A 12 14.69 11.14 11.88
CA GLY A 12 16.06 10.65 11.71
C GLY A 12 16.12 9.22 11.18
N ILE A 13 15.27 8.32 11.69
CA ILE A 13 15.15 6.95 11.19
C ILE A 13 14.66 6.94 9.73
N LEU A 14 13.63 7.72 9.40
CA LEU A 14 13.12 7.80 8.02
C LEU A 14 14.22 8.27 7.05
N TYR A 15 14.99 9.29 7.43
CA TYR A 15 16.11 9.77 6.62
C TYR A 15 17.23 8.72 6.46
N ILE A 16 17.57 7.98 7.53
CA ILE A 16 18.54 6.89 7.44
C ILE A 16 18.04 5.82 6.45
N GLY A 17 16.75 5.50 6.49
CA GLY A 17 16.11 4.60 5.53
C GLY A 17 16.29 5.05 4.08
N ASP A 18 15.92 6.30 3.78
CA ASP A 18 16.07 6.89 2.46
C ASP A 18 17.53 6.92 2.00
N ALA A 19 18.45 7.32 2.89
CA ALA A 19 19.88 7.39 2.59
C ALA A 19 20.47 6.01 2.23
N ILE A 20 20.06 4.94 2.94
CA ILE A 20 20.47 3.58 2.62
C ILE A 20 19.83 3.11 1.30
N ALA A 21 18.54 3.40 1.07
CA ALA A 21 17.88 3.04 -0.19
C ALA A 21 18.55 3.69 -1.40
N VAL A 22 18.89 4.99 -1.32
CA VAL A 22 19.61 5.72 -2.36
C VAL A 22 21.00 5.12 -2.60
N ARG A 23 21.78 4.89 -1.53
CA ARG A 23 23.13 4.31 -1.64
C ARG A 23 23.13 2.90 -2.23
N THR A 24 22.12 2.10 -1.89
CA THR A 24 21.98 0.72 -2.36
C THR A 24 21.24 0.62 -3.70
N LYS A 25 20.87 1.75 -4.33
CA LYS A 25 20.07 1.79 -5.57
C LYS A 25 18.79 0.95 -5.44
N ALA A 26 18.06 1.19 -4.36
CA ALA A 26 16.84 0.48 -3.97
C ALA A 26 17.00 -1.05 -3.88
N TRP A 27 18.22 -1.56 -3.58
CA TRP A 27 18.41 -2.97 -3.27
C TRP A 27 17.92 -3.31 -1.87
N ILE A 28 18.11 -2.40 -0.92
CA ILE A 28 17.44 -2.42 0.39
C ILE A 28 16.41 -1.29 0.40
N PRO A 29 15.10 -1.58 0.42
CA PRO A 29 14.07 -0.54 0.44
C PRO A 29 14.13 0.29 1.73
N SER A 30 13.83 1.59 1.66
CA SER A 30 13.82 2.47 2.85
C SER A 30 12.86 1.95 3.92
N VAL A 31 11.69 1.47 3.49
CA VAL A 31 10.63 0.93 4.35
C VAL A 31 11.16 -0.22 5.21
N PHE A 32 11.98 -1.11 4.63
CA PHE A 32 12.58 -2.23 5.33
C PHE A 32 13.57 -1.76 6.40
N VAL A 33 14.48 -0.83 6.04
CA VAL A 33 15.45 -0.25 6.97
C VAL A 33 14.73 0.42 8.14
N CYS A 34 13.72 1.24 7.84
CA CYS A 34 12.96 1.94 8.86
C CYS A 34 12.26 0.96 9.79
N ALA A 35 11.63 -0.11 9.26
CA ALA A 35 10.98 -1.12 10.09
C ALA A 35 11.96 -1.78 11.07
N VAL A 36 13.17 -2.15 10.62
CA VAL A 36 14.22 -2.71 11.49
C VAL A 36 14.61 -1.71 12.58
N LEU A 37 14.87 -0.45 12.21
CA LEU A 37 15.30 0.57 13.17
C LEU A 37 14.21 0.94 14.18
N PHE A 38 12.95 1.02 13.77
CA PHE A 38 11.82 1.21 14.68
C PHE A 38 11.66 0.05 15.64
N LEU A 39 11.78 -1.18 15.15
CA LEU A 39 11.70 -2.38 15.98
C LEU A 39 12.79 -2.39 17.06
N LEU A 40 14.05 -2.11 16.67
CA LEU A 40 15.16 -1.95 17.61
C LEU A 40 14.92 -0.80 18.60
N GLY A 41 14.34 0.32 18.13
CA GLY A 41 13.93 1.45 18.97
C GLY A 41 12.94 1.02 20.05
N TYR A 42 11.87 0.32 19.69
CA TYR A 42 10.85 -0.18 20.63
C TYR A 42 11.41 -1.19 21.64
N TRP A 43 12.43 -1.95 21.27
CA TRP A 43 13.07 -2.90 22.20
C TRP A 43 14.01 -2.25 23.21
N THR A 44 14.42 -1.02 22.97
CA THR A 44 15.51 -0.40 23.74
C THR A 44 15.08 0.85 24.48
N PHE A 45 14.65 1.92 23.78
CA PHE A 45 14.44 3.23 24.39
C PHE A 45 13.22 4.02 23.87
N PHE A 46 12.49 3.53 22.87
CA PHE A 46 11.27 4.20 22.41
C PHE A 46 10.13 3.96 23.41
N PRO A 47 9.38 5.02 23.78
CA PRO A 47 8.07 4.81 24.38
C PRO A 47 7.14 4.15 23.35
N LYS A 48 6.20 3.32 23.82
CA LYS A 48 5.29 2.58 22.92
C LYS A 48 4.43 3.49 22.05
N ASP A 49 4.18 4.72 22.49
CA ASP A 49 3.38 5.74 21.84
C ASP A 49 4.22 6.87 21.22
N ILE A 50 5.50 6.63 20.90
CA ILE A 50 6.43 7.64 20.36
C ILE A 50 5.85 8.41 19.16
N VAL A 51 5.11 7.74 18.28
CA VAL A 51 4.50 8.36 17.09
C VAL A 51 3.40 9.35 17.48
N SER A 52 2.60 9.01 18.49
CA SER A 52 1.61 9.92 19.06
C SER A 52 2.28 11.08 19.80
N ILE A 53 3.34 10.81 20.59
CA ILE A 53 4.14 11.83 21.27
C ILE A 53 4.75 12.82 20.27
N ALA A 54 5.18 12.36 19.09
CA ALA A 54 5.72 13.21 18.04
C ALA A 54 4.67 14.07 17.32
N GLY A 55 3.38 13.88 17.62
CA GLY A 55 2.27 14.67 17.08
C GLY A 55 1.52 14.03 15.91
N ILE A 56 1.71 12.73 15.65
CA ILE A 56 0.98 11.98 14.61
C ILE A 56 0.11 10.88 15.25
N PRO A 57 -0.92 11.23 16.04
CA PRO A 57 -1.87 10.23 16.51
C PRO A 57 -2.66 9.64 15.33
N LYS A 58 -3.30 8.49 15.55
CA LYS A 58 -4.10 7.77 14.54
C LYS A 58 -5.09 8.65 13.77
N VAL A 59 -5.75 9.60 14.44
CA VAL A 59 -6.72 10.52 13.81
C VAL A 59 -6.05 11.38 12.71
N VAL A 60 -4.84 11.88 12.97
CA VAL A 60 -4.07 12.67 12.00
C VAL A 60 -3.63 11.80 10.82
N ALA A 61 -3.14 10.59 11.10
CA ALA A 61 -2.75 9.65 10.04
C ALA A 61 -3.92 9.29 9.12
N VAL A 62 -5.09 8.96 9.68
CA VAL A 62 -6.29 8.65 8.91
C VAL A 62 -6.74 9.84 8.05
N MET A 63 -6.72 11.07 8.60
CA MET A 63 -7.00 12.28 7.82
C MET A 63 -6.06 12.43 6.63
N LEU A 64 -4.74 12.26 6.84
CA LEU A 64 -3.74 12.36 5.78
C LEU A 64 -3.87 11.24 4.73
N MET A 65 -4.34 10.06 5.14
CA MET A 65 -4.66 8.94 4.25
C MET A 65 -5.77 9.32 3.26
N TYR A 66 -6.86 9.95 3.73
CA TYR A 66 -7.92 10.45 2.86
C TYR A 66 -7.39 11.43 1.81
N LEU A 67 -6.55 12.39 2.22
CA LEU A 67 -5.97 13.38 1.31
C LEU A 67 -5.04 12.72 0.29
N LEU A 68 -4.15 11.83 0.74
CA LEU A 68 -3.17 11.18 -0.11
C LEU A 68 -3.82 10.28 -1.16
N ILE A 69 -4.80 9.46 -0.76
CA ILE A 69 -5.44 8.52 -1.68
C ILE A 69 -6.30 9.25 -2.70
N THR A 70 -7.04 10.28 -2.27
CA THR A 70 -7.78 11.16 -3.20
C THR A 70 -6.81 11.83 -4.19
N ASN A 71 -5.65 12.26 -3.71
CA ASN A 71 -4.61 12.85 -4.54
C ASN A 71 -3.99 11.83 -5.51
N MET A 72 -3.75 10.59 -5.09
CA MET A 72 -3.30 9.51 -5.99
C MET A 72 -4.32 9.21 -7.07
N GLY A 73 -5.62 9.31 -6.78
CA GLY A 73 -6.68 9.20 -7.78
C GLY A 73 -6.51 10.19 -8.93
N THR A 74 -5.92 11.36 -8.70
CA THR A 74 -5.67 12.35 -9.77
C THR A 74 -4.57 11.96 -10.74
N LEU A 75 -3.72 10.98 -10.39
CA LEU A 75 -2.65 10.47 -11.26
C LEU A 75 -3.19 9.58 -12.37
N LEU A 76 -4.29 8.88 -12.10
CA LEU A 76 -4.88 7.89 -12.99
C LEU A 76 -6.00 8.50 -13.84
N SER A 77 -6.10 8.08 -15.10
CA SER A 77 -7.28 8.36 -15.92
C SER A 77 -8.40 7.33 -15.69
N LEU A 78 -9.66 7.68 -16.00
CA LEU A 78 -10.77 6.72 -15.97
C LEU A 78 -10.49 5.50 -16.86
N LYS A 79 -9.87 5.72 -18.02
CA LYS A 79 -9.48 4.65 -18.94
C LYS A 79 -8.43 3.73 -18.30
N GLU A 80 -7.41 4.31 -17.66
CA GLU A 80 -6.40 3.52 -16.94
C GLU A 80 -7.02 2.69 -15.83
N LEU A 81 -7.90 3.27 -15.00
CA LEU A 81 -8.56 2.55 -13.91
C LEU A 81 -9.40 1.37 -14.42
N LEU A 82 -10.17 1.56 -15.49
CA LEU A 82 -10.94 0.50 -16.13
C LEU A 82 -10.05 -0.61 -16.70
N HIS A 83 -8.86 -0.27 -17.21
CA HIS A 83 -7.88 -1.24 -17.71
C HIS A 83 -7.16 -2.01 -16.59
N GLN A 84 -7.29 -1.61 -15.32
CA GLN A 84 -6.71 -2.33 -14.18
C GLN A 84 -7.44 -3.63 -13.82
N TRP A 85 -8.49 -4.04 -14.54
CA TRP A 85 -9.20 -5.31 -14.26
C TRP A 85 -8.26 -6.52 -14.23
N LYS A 86 -7.19 -6.54 -15.05
CA LYS A 86 -6.17 -7.60 -15.02
C LYS A 86 -5.42 -7.60 -13.68
N THR A 87 -5.06 -6.42 -13.18
CA THR A 87 -4.43 -6.21 -11.87
C THR A 87 -5.34 -6.70 -10.75
N ILE A 88 -6.65 -6.44 -10.83
CA ILE A 88 -7.64 -6.95 -9.87
C ILE A 88 -7.60 -8.48 -9.85
N LEU A 89 -7.72 -9.12 -11.01
CA LEU A 89 -7.72 -10.59 -11.10
C LEU A 89 -6.41 -11.21 -10.61
N ILE A 90 -5.26 -10.59 -10.91
CA ILE A 90 -3.95 -11.03 -10.42
C ILE A 90 -3.85 -10.89 -8.90
N SER A 91 -4.30 -9.77 -8.34
CA SER A 91 -4.30 -9.56 -6.89
C SER A 91 -5.19 -10.61 -6.18
N LEU A 92 -6.40 -10.84 -6.70
CA LEU A 92 -7.31 -11.86 -6.20
C LEU A 92 -6.75 -13.28 -6.33
N SER A 93 -6.07 -13.59 -7.44
CA SER A 93 -5.44 -14.91 -7.60
C SER A 93 -4.27 -15.09 -6.65
N GLY A 94 -3.46 -14.05 -6.41
CA GLY A 94 -2.42 -14.04 -5.39
C GLY A 94 -2.97 -14.37 -4.00
N ILE A 95 -4.07 -13.72 -3.61
CA ILE A 95 -4.77 -14.00 -2.34
C ILE A 95 -5.30 -15.44 -2.29
N LEU A 96 -5.92 -15.92 -3.36
CA LEU A 96 -6.37 -17.31 -3.44
C LEU A 96 -5.20 -18.29 -3.29
N GLY A 97 -4.05 -17.98 -3.92
CA GLY A 97 -2.82 -18.75 -3.76
C GLY A 97 -2.35 -18.80 -2.31
N ILE A 98 -2.40 -17.68 -1.58
CA ILE A 98 -2.10 -17.62 -0.15
C ILE A 98 -3.04 -18.55 0.62
N ILE A 99 -4.35 -18.42 0.41
CA ILE A 99 -5.37 -19.22 1.10
C ILE A 99 -5.10 -20.72 0.89
N VAL A 100 -4.97 -21.16 -0.37
CA VAL A 100 -4.78 -22.58 -0.70
C VAL A 100 -3.50 -23.13 -0.09
N PHE A 101 -2.37 -22.41 -0.20
CA PHE A 101 -1.09 -22.90 0.32
C PHE A 101 -1.02 -22.86 1.84
N ILE A 102 -1.60 -21.86 2.49
CA ILE A 102 -1.67 -21.84 3.95
C ILE A 102 -2.61 -22.92 4.46
N TYR A 103 -3.74 -23.19 3.82
CA TYR A 103 -4.57 -24.33 4.21
C TYR A 103 -3.83 -25.66 4.01
N GLY A 104 -3.14 -25.86 2.87
CA GLY A 104 -2.42 -27.10 2.59
C GLY A 104 -1.22 -27.34 3.52
N VAL A 105 -0.32 -26.37 3.62
CA VAL A 105 0.91 -26.47 4.44
C VAL A 105 0.59 -26.26 5.91
N GLY A 106 -0.28 -25.29 6.22
CA GLY A 106 -0.61 -24.90 7.57
C GLY A 106 -1.40 -25.98 8.31
N LEU A 107 -2.39 -26.64 7.70
CA LEU A 107 -3.10 -27.73 8.36
C LEU A 107 -2.25 -29.01 8.53
N ALA A 108 -1.17 -29.15 7.75
CA ALA A 108 -0.24 -30.26 7.90
C ALA A 108 0.73 -30.07 9.10
N LEU A 109 0.95 -28.82 9.53
CA LEU A 109 1.97 -28.46 10.53
C LEU A 109 1.40 -27.79 11.79
N PHE A 110 0.22 -27.18 11.71
CA PHE A 110 -0.41 -26.38 12.74
C PHE A 110 -1.90 -26.72 12.87
N ASP A 111 -2.50 -26.28 13.98
CA ASP A 111 -3.94 -26.41 14.21
C ASP A 111 -4.76 -25.43 13.35
N LEU A 112 -6.06 -25.72 13.25
CA LEU A 112 -7.00 -24.93 12.45
C LEU A 112 -7.05 -23.46 12.89
N ASN A 113 -7.02 -23.16 14.20
CA ASN A 113 -7.10 -21.78 14.67
C ASN A 113 -5.86 -20.99 14.26
N THR A 114 -4.66 -21.59 14.31
CA THR A 114 -3.43 -20.97 13.81
C THR A 114 -3.57 -20.59 12.32
N VAL A 115 -4.09 -21.50 11.49
CA VAL A 115 -4.32 -21.26 10.06
C VAL A 115 -5.36 -20.15 9.82
N LEU A 116 -6.50 -20.22 10.52
CA LEU A 116 -7.58 -19.26 10.38
C LEU A 116 -7.11 -17.85 10.75
N VAL A 117 -6.37 -17.73 11.87
CA VAL A 117 -5.86 -16.46 12.38
C VAL A 117 -4.76 -15.87 11.49
N ALA A 118 -3.96 -16.70 10.83
CA ALA A 118 -2.86 -16.23 9.96
C ALA A 118 -3.32 -15.59 8.64
N ILE A 119 -4.34 -16.15 7.99
CA ILE A 119 -4.69 -15.81 6.60
C ILE A 119 -5.11 -14.34 6.44
N PRO A 120 -6.08 -13.80 7.20
CA PRO A 120 -6.55 -12.43 6.97
C PRO A 120 -5.51 -11.34 7.26
N PRO A 121 -4.64 -11.46 8.28
CA PRO A 121 -3.48 -10.58 8.44
C PRO A 121 -2.47 -10.70 7.29
N LEU A 122 -2.26 -11.92 6.76
CA LEU A 122 -1.28 -12.18 5.68
C LEU A 122 -1.67 -11.62 4.31
N VAL A 123 -2.95 -11.31 4.12
CA VAL A 123 -3.49 -10.74 2.88
C VAL A 123 -3.99 -9.31 3.09
N GLY A 124 -3.63 -8.71 4.23
CA GLY A 124 -4.37 -7.61 4.82
C GLY A 124 -3.57 -6.57 5.58
N GLY A 125 -4.33 -5.59 6.06
CA GLY A 125 -3.83 -4.44 6.81
C GLY A 125 -4.11 -4.57 8.30
N ILE A 126 -3.74 -3.54 9.05
CA ILE A 126 -3.95 -3.50 10.51
C ILE A 126 -5.39 -3.84 10.94
N VAL A 127 -6.40 -3.52 10.12
CA VAL A 127 -7.81 -3.77 10.45
C VAL A 127 -8.14 -5.26 10.49
N SER A 128 -7.72 -6.05 9.50
CA SER A 128 -7.97 -7.50 9.51
C SER A 128 -7.20 -8.18 10.64
N SER A 129 -5.99 -7.71 10.92
CA SER A 129 -5.18 -8.16 12.06
C SER A 129 -5.85 -7.91 13.41
N LEU A 130 -6.45 -6.73 13.59
CA LEU A 130 -7.19 -6.40 14.81
C LEU A 130 -8.47 -7.22 14.96
N ILE A 131 -9.19 -7.50 13.87
CA ILE A 131 -10.39 -8.37 13.90
C ILE A 131 -10.01 -9.77 14.36
N MET A 132 -9.00 -10.38 13.74
CA MET A 132 -8.54 -11.72 14.08
C MET A 132 -7.93 -11.78 15.48
N SER A 133 -7.15 -10.76 15.87
CA SER A 133 -6.57 -10.64 17.20
C SER A 133 -7.67 -10.62 18.28
N LYS A 134 -8.67 -9.76 18.10
CA LYS A 134 -9.81 -9.67 19.02
C LYS A 134 -10.59 -10.98 19.10
N GLY A 135 -10.93 -11.59 17.97
CA GLY A 135 -11.66 -12.86 17.95
C GLY A 135 -10.90 -14.01 18.59
N ALA A 136 -9.59 -14.11 18.36
CA ALA A 136 -8.75 -15.10 19.02
C ALA A 136 -8.69 -14.87 20.55
N ALA A 137 -8.60 -13.61 21.00
CA ALA A 137 -8.63 -13.29 22.42
C ALA A 137 -9.96 -13.65 23.08
N GLU A 138 -11.09 -13.36 22.43
CA GLU A 138 -12.44 -13.72 22.89
C GLU A 138 -12.64 -15.24 22.96
N ALA A 139 -11.95 -16.00 22.10
CA ALA A 139 -11.93 -17.46 22.09
C ALA A 139 -10.97 -18.09 23.13
N GLY A 140 -10.30 -17.29 23.97
CA GLY A 140 -9.32 -17.75 24.95
C GLY A 140 -7.92 -18.07 24.37
N LEU A 141 -7.68 -17.75 23.10
CA LEU A 141 -6.45 -18.07 22.36
C LEU A 141 -5.50 -16.87 22.37
N VAL A 142 -4.96 -16.56 23.56
CA VAL A 142 -4.12 -15.36 23.79
C VAL A 142 -2.88 -15.33 22.88
N ASP A 143 -2.21 -16.46 22.70
CA ASP A 143 -1.04 -16.54 21.82
C ASP A 143 -1.39 -16.28 20.36
N LEU A 144 -2.56 -16.73 19.90
CA LEU A 144 -3.03 -16.48 18.54
C LEU A 144 -3.50 -15.03 18.34
N SER A 145 -4.05 -14.41 19.37
CA SER A 145 -4.37 -12.97 19.34
C SER A 145 -3.13 -12.14 19.06
N VAL A 146 -2.04 -12.48 19.74
CA VAL A 146 -0.74 -11.84 19.56
C VAL A 146 -0.15 -12.16 18.19
N PHE A 147 -0.21 -13.42 17.78
CA PHE A 147 0.26 -13.90 16.48
C PHE A 147 -0.37 -13.15 15.30
N ALA A 148 -1.67 -12.83 15.36
CA ALA A 148 -2.36 -12.06 14.32
C ALA A 148 -1.72 -10.69 14.05
N ILE A 149 -1.29 -10.00 15.10
CA ILE A 149 -0.63 -8.69 14.99
C ILE A 149 0.81 -8.87 14.49
N LEU A 150 1.52 -9.85 15.04
CA LEU A 150 2.92 -10.10 14.68
C LEU A 150 3.09 -10.53 13.23
N ILE A 151 2.21 -11.36 12.71
CA ILE A 151 2.34 -11.84 11.33
C ILE A 151 2.15 -10.68 10.34
N TYR A 152 1.23 -9.76 10.61
CA TYR A 152 1.05 -8.53 9.85
C TYR A 152 2.29 -7.62 9.90
N VAL A 153 2.93 -7.52 11.06
CA VAL A 153 4.18 -6.77 11.23
C VAL A 153 5.33 -7.42 10.44
N MET A 154 5.45 -8.74 10.52
CA MET A 154 6.64 -9.44 10.00
C MET A 154 6.55 -9.79 8.51
N GLN A 155 5.36 -9.95 7.95
CA GLN A 155 5.19 -10.24 6.52
C GLN A 155 5.79 -9.16 5.61
N GLY A 156 5.78 -7.89 6.05
CA GLY A 156 6.37 -6.79 5.30
C GLY A 156 7.86 -7.00 5.03
N PHE A 157 8.58 -7.64 5.96
CA PHE A 157 10.00 -7.94 5.80
C PHE A 157 10.29 -8.91 4.65
N ALA A 158 9.34 -9.78 4.30
CA ALA A 158 9.41 -10.58 3.08
C ALA A 158 8.92 -9.79 1.86
N GLY A 159 7.82 -9.05 2.01
CA GLY A 159 7.19 -8.30 0.92
C GLY A 159 8.07 -7.20 0.32
N TYR A 160 8.70 -6.36 1.15
CA TYR A 160 9.43 -5.18 0.67
C TYR A 160 10.60 -5.53 -0.26
N PRO A 161 11.54 -6.42 0.13
CA PRO A 161 12.68 -6.75 -0.71
C PRO A 161 12.26 -7.48 -1.99
N LEU A 162 11.31 -8.43 -1.89
CA LEU A 162 10.81 -9.17 -3.06
C LEU A 162 10.18 -8.22 -4.08
N THR A 163 9.37 -7.27 -3.61
CA THR A 163 8.73 -6.26 -4.47
C THR A 163 9.76 -5.41 -5.15
N ALA A 164 10.74 -4.88 -4.41
CA ALA A 164 11.79 -4.04 -4.98
C ALA A 164 12.60 -4.78 -6.06
N ILE A 165 12.87 -6.07 -5.88
CA ILE A 165 13.55 -6.89 -6.89
C ILE A 165 12.67 -7.06 -8.14
N MET A 166 11.38 -7.39 -7.96
CA MET A 166 10.45 -7.59 -9.09
C MET A 166 10.23 -6.30 -9.88
N LEU A 167 9.99 -5.18 -9.20
CA LEU A 167 9.78 -3.88 -9.83
C LEU A 167 11.02 -3.41 -10.60
N LYS A 168 12.23 -3.63 -10.07
CA LYS A 168 13.45 -3.31 -10.82
C LYS A 168 13.64 -4.18 -12.05
N ARG A 169 13.27 -5.46 -11.98
CA ARG A 169 13.33 -6.36 -13.15
C ARG A 169 12.32 -5.96 -14.20
N GLU A 170 11.09 -5.66 -13.78
CA GLU A 170 10.04 -5.18 -14.70
C GLU A 170 10.44 -3.85 -15.33
N GLY A 171 10.90 -2.88 -14.53
CA GLY A 171 11.30 -1.58 -15.06
C GLY A 171 12.46 -1.67 -16.05
N ARG A 172 13.45 -2.56 -15.84
CA ARG A 172 14.49 -2.82 -16.85
C ARG A 172 13.93 -3.36 -18.15
N ARG A 173 13.02 -4.34 -18.07
CA ARG A 173 12.34 -4.92 -19.24
C ARG A 173 11.59 -3.86 -20.03
N VAL A 174 10.88 -2.96 -19.34
CA VAL A 174 10.14 -1.85 -19.94
C VAL A 174 11.08 -0.86 -20.61
N LEU A 175 12.17 -0.46 -19.93
CA LEU A 175 13.17 0.46 -20.50
C LEU A 175 13.86 -0.12 -21.73
N GLU A 176 14.19 -1.41 -21.71
CA GLU A 176 14.78 -2.10 -22.86
C GLU A 176 13.82 -2.08 -24.06
N GLN A 177 12.54 -2.39 -23.85
CA GLN A 177 11.54 -2.32 -24.91
C GLN A 177 11.34 -0.89 -25.44
N TYR A 178 11.34 0.10 -24.54
CA TYR A 178 11.17 1.50 -24.92
C TYR A 178 12.34 2.02 -25.75
N ARG A 179 13.57 1.77 -25.30
CA ARG A 179 14.79 2.17 -26.02
C ARG A 179 14.92 1.48 -27.38
N ASN A 180 14.38 0.26 -27.50
CA ASN A 180 14.36 -0.50 -28.74
C ASN A 180 13.16 -0.14 -29.66
N GLY A 181 12.30 0.80 -29.26
CA GLY A 181 11.10 1.19 -30.03
C GLY A 181 10.02 0.12 -30.11
N THR A 182 10.12 -0.94 -29.31
CA THR A 182 9.15 -2.06 -29.28
C THR A 182 8.19 -1.97 -28.10
N TRP A 183 8.32 -0.94 -27.26
CA TRP A 183 7.38 -0.65 -26.19
C TRP A 183 6.01 -0.32 -26.78
N LYS A 184 5.19 -1.35 -26.89
CA LYS A 184 3.75 -1.22 -26.93
C LYS A 184 3.33 -1.18 -25.49
N GLU A 185 2.82 -0.04 -25.05
CA GLU A 185 2.36 0.12 -23.68
C GLU A 185 1.23 -0.89 -23.46
N SER A 186 1.56 -2.06 -22.90
CA SER A 186 0.68 -3.23 -22.79
C SER A 186 -0.54 -2.97 -21.88
N LEU A 187 -0.53 -1.82 -21.20
CA LEU A 187 -1.56 -1.33 -20.30
C LEU A 187 -2.03 0.10 -20.67
N ALA A 188 -1.60 0.68 -21.80
CA ALA A 188 -2.25 1.87 -22.34
C ALA A 188 -3.22 1.56 -23.48
N VAL A 189 -4.45 1.97 -23.21
CA VAL A 189 -5.33 2.75 -24.08
C VAL A 189 -4.90 2.84 -25.55
N ASP A 190 -5.58 2.07 -26.40
CA ASP A 190 -5.77 2.46 -27.81
C ASP A 190 -6.38 3.88 -27.86
N GLY A 191 -5.66 4.81 -28.50
CA GLY A 191 -6.07 6.21 -28.66
C GLY A 191 -5.38 7.22 -27.72
N SER A 192 -4.16 6.96 -27.28
CA SER A 192 -3.30 7.93 -26.59
C SER A 192 -2.57 8.92 -27.51
N ASP A 193 -2.94 9.01 -28.79
CA ASP A 193 -2.42 10.04 -29.71
C ASP A 193 -2.79 11.47 -29.27
N ASP A 194 -3.72 11.62 -28.31
CA ASP A 194 -4.10 12.89 -27.66
C ASP A 194 -3.67 12.99 -26.19
N VAL A 195 -2.69 12.21 -25.73
CA VAL A 195 -1.89 12.66 -24.60
C VAL A 195 -0.91 13.67 -25.17
N GLU A 196 -1.44 14.86 -25.49
CA GLU A 196 -0.62 16.06 -25.64
C GLU A 196 0.41 15.99 -24.53
N VAL A 197 1.66 16.00 -24.95
CA VAL A 197 2.80 16.43 -24.16
C VAL A 197 2.47 17.84 -23.68
N LYS A 198 1.60 17.94 -22.67
CA LYS A 198 1.50 19.11 -21.81
C LYS A 198 2.73 19.03 -20.93
N THR A 199 3.86 19.35 -21.57
CA THR A 199 4.78 20.37 -21.07
C THR A 199 4.20 20.97 -19.81
N LEU A 200 4.75 20.57 -18.68
CA LEU A 200 4.59 21.15 -17.33
C LEU A 200 3.83 22.48 -17.39
N ALA A 201 2.50 22.40 -17.48
CA ALA A 201 1.69 23.55 -17.82
C ALA A 201 1.54 24.32 -16.52
N SER A 202 2.42 25.31 -16.31
CA SER A 202 2.45 26.30 -15.23
C SER A 202 2.09 25.75 -13.84
N GLU A 203 3.04 25.78 -12.90
CA GLU A 203 2.83 25.38 -11.49
C GLU A 203 1.59 26.01 -10.83
N SER A 204 1.00 27.07 -11.41
CA SER A 204 -0.21 27.75 -10.92
C SER A 204 -1.46 27.64 -11.80
N ALA A 205 -1.46 26.86 -12.89
CA ALA A 205 -2.61 26.78 -13.79
C ALA A 205 -3.88 26.28 -13.07
N MET A 206 -4.98 27.01 -13.24
CA MET A 206 -6.28 26.63 -12.68
C MET A 206 -6.82 25.34 -13.30
N PRO A 207 -7.49 24.48 -12.51
CA PRO A 207 -8.22 23.33 -13.04
C PRO A 207 -9.25 23.75 -14.09
N ARG A 208 -9.60 22.83 -15.00
CA ARG A 208 -10.44 23.16 -16.18
C ARG A 208 -11.77 23.81 -15.80
N MET A 209 -12.41 23.34 -14.73
CA MET A 209 -13.70 23.85 -14.25
C MET A 209 -13.61 25.28 -13.70
N PHE A 210 -12.42 25.69 -13.24
CA PHE A 210 -12.19 26.99 -12.63
C PHE A 210 -11.34 27.94 -13.49
N LYS A 211 -11.17 27.65 -14.79
CA LYS A 211 -10.39 28.49 -15.73
C LYS A 211 -10.82 29.96 -15.79
N ARG A 212 -12.08 30.27 -15.44
CA ARG A 212 -12.61 31.65 -15.41
C ARG A 212 -12.14 32.43 -14.18
N ILE A 213 -11.68 31.75 -13.13
CA ILE A 213 -11.13 32.38 -11.94
C ILE A 213 -9.64 32.66 -12.19
N PRO A 214 -9.14 33.87 -11.88
CA PRO A 214 -7.72 34.18 -12.01
C PRO A 214 -6.81 33.21 -11.26
N SER A 215 -5.65 32.86 -11.83
CA SER A 215 -4.74 31.85 -11.28
C SER A 215 -4.17 32.20 -9.89
N HIS A 216 -4.13 33.48 -9.51
CA HIS A 216 -3.68 33.90 -8.18
C HIS A 216 -4.61 33.42 -7.04
N TYR A 217 -5.85 33.03 -7.34
CA TYR A 217 -6.74 32.39 -6.37
C TYR A 217 -6.47 30.88 -6.20
N ASN A 218 -5.60 30.29 -7.03
CA ASN A 218 -5.19 28.88 -6.90
C ASN A 218 -4.16 28.68 -5.76
N THR A 219 -4.48 29.20 -4.58
CA THR A 219 -3.65 29.11 -3.38
C THR A 219 -3.61 27.68 -2.85
N SER A 220 -2.61 27.35 -2.02
CA SER A 220 -2.52 26.03 -1.37
C SER A 220 -3.80 25.66 -0.62
N TYR A 221 -4.45 26.61 0.07
CA TYR A 221 -5.72 26.37 0.75
C TYR A 221 -6.87 26.04 -0.19
N PHE A 222 -6.90 26.65 -1.38
CA PHE A 222 -7.91 26.31 -2.39
C PHE A 222 -7.70 24.91 -2.95
N GLN A 223 -6.44 24.48 -3.12
CA GLN A 223 -6.09 23.12 -3.53
C GLN A 223 -6.49 22.10 -2.45
N PHE A 224 -6.15 22.37 -1.18
CA PHE A 224 -6.58 21.55 -0.04
C PHE A 224 -8.10 21.47 0.07
N LEU A 225 -8.80 22.60 -0.04
CA LEU A 225 -10.26 22.64 0.05
C LEU A 225 -10.90 21.70 -0.97
N ARG A 226 -10.52 21.81 -2.24
CA ARG A 226 -11.07 20.97 -3.30
C ARG A 226 -10.74 19.50 -3.09
N LEU A 227 -9.52 19.20 -2.65
CA LEU A 227 -9.10 17.84 -2.33
C LEU A 227 -9.92 17.23 -1.17
N VAL A 228 -10.09 18.00 -0.08
CA VAL A 228 -10.90 17.62 1.10
C VAL A 228 -12.36 17.40 0.70
N VAL A 229 -12.94 18.28 -0.12
CA VAL A 229 -14.32 18.13 -0.60
C VAL A 229 -14.50 16.80 -1.33
N VAL A 230 -13.59 16.45 -2.23
CA VAL A 230 -13.67 15.18 -2.98
C VAL A 230 -13.52 13.98 -2.05
N GLY A 231 -12.56 14.01 -1.11
CA GLY A 231 -12.37 12.94 -0.12
C GLY A 231 -13.58 12.80 0.83
N TYR A 232 -14.20 13.92 1.22
CA TYR A 232 -15.40 13.93 2.05
C TYR A 232 -16.61 13.35 1.32
N LEU A 233 -16.79 13.68 0.04
CA LEU A 233 -17.84 13.07 -0.79
C LEU A 233 -17.67 11.55 -0.91
N ALA A 234 -16.44 11.07 -1.11
CA ALA A 234 -16.14 9.64 -1.13
C ALA A 234 -16.47 8.96 0.22
N TYR A 235 -16.13 9.61 1.33
CA TYR A 235 -16.50 9.14 2.67
C TYR A 235 -18.02 9.08 2.87
N LEU A 236 -18.75 10.14 2.51
CA LEU A 236 -20.21 10.17 2.63
C LEU A 236 -20.86 9.04 1.83
N VAL A 237 -20.42 8.81 0.59
CA VAL A 237 -20.93 7.71 -0.23
C VAL A 237 -20.67 6.36 0.42
N SER A 238 -19.49 6.14 1.02
CA SER A 238 -19.21 4.93 1.79
C SER A 238 -20.21 4.75 2.96
N THR A 239 -20.47 5.82 3.71
CA THR A 239 -21.40 5.76 4.87
C THR A 239 -22.85 5.50 4.46
N VAL A 240 -23.32 6.12 3.38
CA VAL A 240 -24.69 5.93 2.86
C VAL A 240 -24.85 4.56 2.22
N ALA A 241 -23.80 4.02 1.59
CA ALA A 241 -23.82 2.69 0.99
C ALA A 241 -23.69 1.57 2.02
N ALA A 242 -23.11 1.82 3.20
CA ALA A 242 -22.82 0.81 4.23
C ALA A 242 -23.97 -0.14 4.59
N PRO A 243 -25.26 0.28 4.64
CA PRO A 243 -26.38 -0.62 4.89
C PRO A 243 -26.62 -1.66 3.77
N TYR A 244 -26.18 -1.37 2.54
CA TYR A 244 -26.41 -2.20 1.36
C TYR A 244 -25.16 -2.93 0.90
N VAL A 245 -24.02 -2.23 0.85
CA VAL A 245 -22.73 -2.74 0.39
C VAL A 245 -21.61 -2.07 1.20
N SER A 246 -20.74 -2.88 1.80
CA SER A 246 -19.55 -2.38 2.50
C SER A 246 -18.43 -2.07 1.51
N ILE A 247 -18.30 -0.81 1.11
CA ILE A 247 -17.21 -0.33 0.25
C ILE A 247 -16.23 0.50 1.07
N SER A 248 -14.94 0.17 0.98
CA SER A 248 -13.87 0.94 1.62
C SER A 248 -13.92 2.41 1.18
N PRO A 249 -13.97 3.37 2.13
CA PRO A 249 -13.99 4.79 1.78
C PRO A 249 -12.71 5.21 1.05
N PHE A 250 -11.60 4.50 1.23
CA PHE A 250 -10.34 4.75 0.52
C PHE A 250 -10.39 4.33 -0.94
N VAL A 251 -11.06 3.22 -1.26
CA VAL A 251 -11.33 2.82 -2.66
C VAL A 251 -12.18 3.88 -3.35
N LEU A 252 -13.19 4.41 -2.65
CA LEU A 252 -14.00 5.51 -3.16
C LEU A 252 -13.20 6.80 -3.29
N CYS A 253 -12.27 7.11 -2.40
CA CYS A 253 -11.39 8.28 -2.54
C CYS A 253 -10.55 8.22 -3.81
N LEU A 254 -10.00 7.04 -4.14
CA LEU A 254 -9.27 6.83 -5.38
C LEU A 254 -10.19 7.07 -6.59
N LEU A 255 -11.37 6.44 -6.60
CA LEU A 255 -12.35 6.59 -7.69
C LEU A 255 -12.82 8.05 -7.86
N PHE A 256 -13.18 8.71 -6.77
CA PHE A 256 -13.64 10.10 -6.77
C PHE A 256 -12.51 11.05 -7.18
N GLY A 257 -11.26 10.77 -6.80
CA GLY A 257 -10.08 11.49 -7.29
C GLY A 257 -9.94 11.39 -8.80
N VAL A 258 -10.10 10.19 -9.38
CA VAL A 258 -10.08 9.97 -10.84
C VAL A 258 -11.22 10.73 -11.53
N ILE A 259 -12.44 10.65 -11.01
CA ILE A 259 -13.62 11.33 -11.57
C ILE A 259 -13.44 12.85 -11.51
N ALA A 260 -13.06 13.39 -10.35
CA ALA A 260 -12.89 14.83 -10.15
C ALA A 260 -11.73 15.41 -10.98
N SER A 261 -10.65 14.65 -11.16
CA SER A 261 -9.55 15.01 -12.07
C SER A 261 -10.00 15.00 -13.54
N SER A 262 -10.77 13.98 -13.94
CA SER A 262 -11.29 13.84 -15.31
C SER A 262 -12.29 14.94 -15.67
N MET A 263 -13.16 15.32 -14.73
CA MET A 263 -14.07 16.48 -14.87
C MET A 263 -13.33 17.83 -14.81
N GLY A 264 -12.05 17.83 -14.43
CA GLY A 264 -11.24 19.03 -14.27
C GLY A 264 -11.61 19.89 -13.06
N PHE A 265 -12.24 19.30 -12.04
CA PHE A 265 -12.44 19.90 -10.72
C PHE A 265 -11.15 19.87 -9.89
N LEU A 266 -10.44 18.73 -9.94
CA LEU A 266 -9.07 18.60 -9.43
C LEU A 266 -8.07 18.70 -10.59
N GLU A 267 -6.91 19.28 -10.30
CA GLU A 267 -5.71 19.18 -11.10
C GLU A 267 -4.97 17.87 -10.79
N ARG A 268 -3.92 17.55 -11.56
CA ARG A 268 -3.01 16.47 -11.18
C ARG A 268 -2.19 16.87 -9.96
N GLN A 269 -2.09 15.96 -9.00
CA GLN A 269 -1.24 16.08 -7.80
C GLN A 269 -1.52 17.35 -6.95
N PRO A 270 -2.78 17.66 -6.60
CA PRO A 270 -3.12 18.86 -5.82
C PRO A 270 -2.39 18.92 -4.48
N LEU A 271 -2.17 17.77 -3.82
CA LEU A 271 -1.48 17.71 -2.53
C LEU A 271 0.02 17.99 -2.65
N GLN A 272 0.66 17.57 -3.75
CA GLN A 272 2.05 17.94 -4.03
C GLN A 272 2.17 19.43 -4.33
N LYS A 273 1.27 19.98 -5.15
CA LYS A 273 1.26 21.41 -5.49
C LYS A 273 1.03 22.30 -4.27
N ALA A 274 0.29 21.80 -3.29
CA ALA A 274 0.07 22.49 -2.02
C ALA A 274 1.22 22.31 -1.00
N ASN A 275 2.31 21.63 -1.38
CA ASN A 275 3.44 21.24 -0.51
C ASN A 275 3.06 20.34 0.68
N GLY A 276 1.91 19.66 0.62
CA GLY A 276 1.44 18.77 1.69
C GLY A 276 1.88 17.31 1.54
N PHE A 277 2.33 16.90 0.35
CA PHE A 277 2.52 15.49 0.03
C PHE A 277 3.61 14.80 0.85
N GLY A 278 4.80 15.41 0.97
CA GLY A 278 5.91 14.83 1.71
C GLY A 278 5.59 14.64 3.20
N PHE A 279 4.96 15.64 3.81
CA PHE A 279 4.49 15.55 5.20
C PHE A 279 3.44 14.44 5.37
N ALA A 280 2.49 14.34 4.44
CA ALA A 280 1.47 13.32 4.51
C ALA A 280 2.05 11.89 4.40
N ILE A 281 3.00 11.67 3.47
CA ILE A 281 3.67 10.37 3.32
C ILE A 281 4.47 10.05 4.59
N MET A 282 5.23 11.02 5.12
CA MET A 282 5.97 10.85 6.37
C MET A 282 5.04 10.41 7.51
N ALA A 283 3.94 11.12 7.73
CA ALA A 283 2.98 10.79 8.79
C ALA A 283 2.35 9.40 8.63
N LEU A 284 2.02 8.98 7.39
CA LEU A 284 1.50 7.63 7.15
C LEU A 284 2.54 6.54 7.37
N MET A 285 3.80 6.79 7.00
CA MET A 285 4.89 5.85 7.28
C MET A 285 5.09 5.67 8.78
N LEU A 286 5.05 6.76 9.54
CA LEU A 286 5.10 6.70 11.00
C LEU A 286 3.92 5.90 11.57
N PHE A 287 2.71 6.09 11.04
CA PHE A 287 1.54 5.31 11.44
C PHE A 287 1.69 3.81 11.16
N ILE A 288 2.29 3.43 10.02
CA ILE A 288 2.60 2.02 9.75
C ILE A 288 3.61 1.49 10.78
N PHE A 289 4.70 2.21 11.03
CA PHE A 289 5.73 1.74 11.95
C PHE A 289 5.30 1.78 13.43
N ASP A 290 4.29 2.57 13.78
CA ASP A 290 3.67 2.54 15.12
C ASP A 290 3.16 1.13 15.45
N THR A 291 2.70 0.37 14.47
CA THR A 291 2.20 -1.00 14.67
C THR A 291 3.27 -1.98 15.19
N LEU A 292 4.56 -1.65 15.00
CA LEU A 292 5.69 -2.46 15.48
C LEU A 292 5.84 -2.41 17.01
N ASN A 293 5.19 -1.47 17.70
CA ASN A 293 5.29 -1.31 19.17
C ASN A 293 4.71 -2.51 19.96
N HIS A 294 3.96 -3.39 19.29
CA HIS A 294 3.44 -4.62 19.86
C HIS A 294 4.44 -5.78 19.78
N ALA A 295 5.45 -5.71 18.90
CA ALA A 295 6.38 -6.81 18.65
C ALA A 295 7.50 -6.85 19.68
N THR A 296 7.46 -7.81 20.62
CA THR A 296 8.55 -8.02 21.60
C THR A 296 9.51 -9.14 21.15
N PRO A 297 10.78 -9.14 21.60
CA PRO A 297 11.73 -10.19 21.26
C PRO A 297 11.27 -11.59 21.68
N ASP A 298 10.71 -11.74 22.89
CA ASP A 298 10.21 -13.02 23.40
C ASP A 298 9.03 -13.53 22.57
N MET A 299 8.09 -12.65 22.21
CA MET A 299 6.97 -13.01 21.33
C MET A 299 7.44 -13.44 19.94
N LEU A 300 8.42 -12.73 19.36
CA LEU A 300 9.00 -13.14 18.08
C LEU A 300 9.69 -14.49 18.19
N LEU A 301 10.49 -14.75 19.23
CA LEU A 301 11.18 -16.02 19.39
C LEU A 301 10.22 -17.20 19.54
N ARG A 302 9.10 -17.02 20.26
CA ARG A 302 8.08 -18.06 20.43
C ARG A 302 7.32 -18.35 19.15
N LEU A 303 7.02 -17.32 18.35
CA LEU A 303 6.16 -17.41 17.19
C LEU A 303 6.92 -17.42 15.85
N VAL A 304 8.26 -17.33 15.87
CA VAL A 304 9.08 -17.28 14.65
C VAL A 304 8.85 -18.48 13.75
N TYR A 305 8.73 -19.67 14.33
CA TYR A 305 8.54 -20.90 13.56
C TYR A 305 7.24 -20.88 12.75
N PRO A 306 6.04 -20.73 13.35
CA PRO A 306 4.80 -20.65 12.58
C PRO A 306 4.78 -19.45 11.63
N MET A 307 5.32 -18.29 12.05
CA MET A 307 5.35 -17.10 11.20
C MET A 307 6.17 -17.31 9.94
N VAL A 308 7.41 -17.83 10.06
CA VAL A 308 8.29 -18.05 8.90
C VAL A 308 7.68 -19.08 7.96
N VAL A 309 7.16 -20.20 8.48
CA VAL A 309 6.55 -21.24 7.66
C VAL A 309 5.36 -20.69 6.88
N LEU A 310 4.44 -19.97 7.54
CA LEU A 310 3.24 -19.46 6.89
C LEU A 310 3.53 -18.29 5.93
N ILE A 311 4.47 -17.40 6.25
CA ILE A 311 4.89 -16.32 5.34
C ILE A 311 5.54 -16.91 4.09
N VAL A 312 6.41 -17.92 4.24
CA VAL A 312 7.03 -18.58 3.09
C VAL A 312 5.98 -19.30 2.24
N ALA A 313 5.04 -20.02 2.88
CA ALA A 313 3.94 -20.68 2.17
C ALA A 313 3.06 -19.65 1.42
N ALA A 314 2.75 -18.52 2.05
CA ALA A 314 2.00 -17.42 1.43
C ALA A 314 2.72 -16.87 0.20
N VAL A 315 4.02 -16.57 0.32
CA VAL A 315 4.84 -16.03 -0.77
C VAL A 315 4.95 -17.03 -1.93
N ILE A 316 5.09 -18.32 -1.65
CA ILE A 316 5.13 -19.36 -2.70
C ILE A 316 3.77 -19.48 -3.38
N GLY A 317 2.69 -19.59 -2.60
CA GLY A 317 1.34 -19.73 -3.12
C GLY A 317 0.92 -18.55 -3.98
N MET A 318 1.19 -17.33 -3.50
CA MET A 318 0.89 -16.11 -4.25
C MET A 318 1.74 -15.99 -5.52
N PHE A 319 3.02 -16.39 -5.48
CA PHE A 319 3.89 -16.39 -6.66
C PHE A 319 3.34 -17.31 -7.75
N ILE A 320 3.00 -18.55 -7.40
CA ILE A 320 2.50 -19.54 -8.36
C ILE A 320 1.18 -19.08 -8.96
N ALA A 321 0.21 -18.67 -8.13
CA ALA A 321 -1.11 -18.27 -8.60
C ALA A 321 -1.07 -16.99 -9.46
N SER A 322 -0.32 -15.99 -9.03
CA SER A 322 -0.17 -14.73 -9.78
C SER A 322 0.60 -14.92 -11.08
N TRP A 323 1.60 -15.81 -11.11
CA TRP A 323 2.33 -16.13 -12.32
C TRP A 323 1.44 -16.83 -13.36
N ILE A 324 0.65 -17.81 -12.94
CA ILE A 324 -0.28 -18.53 -13.83
C ILE A 324 -1.29 -17.55 -14.44
N VAL A 325 -1.98 -16.77 -13.58
CA VAL A 325 -2.99 -15.81 -14.05
C VAL A 325 -2.35 -14.68 -14.86
N GLY A 326 -1.20 -14.16 -14.44
CA GLY A 326 -0.44 -13.16 -15.18
C GLY A 326 -0.09 -13.64 -16.60
N LYS A 327 0.37 -14.88 -16.73
CA LYS A 327 0.66 -15.50 -18.03
C LYS A 327 -0.58 -15.59 -18.92
N ILE A 328 -1.72 -15.98 -18.36
CA ILE A 328 -3.01 -16.07 -19.10
C ILE A 328 -3.45 -14.67 -19.57
N LEU A 329 -3.26 -13.65 -18.73
CA LEU A 329 -3.70 -12.26 -19.02
C LEU A 329 -2.69 -11.44 -19.83
N GLY A 330 -1.52 -12.02 -20.18
CA GLY A 330 -0.44 -11.34 -20.90
C GLY A 330 0.34 -10.32 -20.07
N VAL A 331 0.30 -10.43 -18.74
CA VAL A 331 1.09 -9.60 -17.81
C VAL A 331 2.39 -10.32 -17.48
N SER A 332 3.50 -9.58 -17.34
CA SER A 332 4.78 -10.19 -16.99
C SER A 332 4.74 -10.87 -15.62
N LYS A 333 5.57 -11.89 -15.45
CA LYS A 333 5.70 -12.58 -14.16
C LYS A 333 6.16 -11.63 -13.06
N GLU A 334 7.07 -10.70 -13.37
CA GLU A 334 7.58 -9.70 -12.45
C GLU A 334 6.47 -8.76 -11.99
N MET A 335 5.69 -8.22 -12.93
CA MET A 335 4.62 -7.29 -12.60
C MET A 335 3.47 -8.00 -11.88
N ALA A 336 3.08 -9.19 -12.34
CA ALA A 336 2.00 -9.95 -11.72
C ALA A 336 2.33 -10.33 -10.27
N PHE A 337 3.57 -10.75 -10.02
CA PHE A 337 4.02 -11.06 -8.67
C PHE A 337 4.18 -9.80 -7.81
N ALA A 338 4.71 -8.70 -8.35
CA ALA A 338 4.80 -7.43 -7.63
C ALA A 338 3.42 -6.91 -7.21
N VAL A 339 2.43 -6.95 -8.10
CA VAL A 339 1.04 -6.60 -7.77
C VAL A 339 0.51 -7.48 -6.66
N SER A 340 0.79 -8.78 -6.68
CA SER A 340 0.31 -9.69 -5.64
C SER A 340 0.98 -9.42 -4.29
N LEU A 341 2.29 -9.15 -4.28
CA LEU A 341 3.07 -8.85 -3.08
C LEU A 341 2.54 -7.65 -2.30
N THR A 342 1.81 -6.74 -2.94
CA THR A 342 1.13 -5.62 -2.25
C THR A 342 0.17 -6.06 -1.15
N ALA A 343 -0.36 -7.30 -1.22
CA ALA A 343 -1.21 -7.86 -0.16
C ALA A 343 -0.50 -7.97 1.20
N LEU A 344 0.84 -7.99 1.21
CA LEU A 344 1.64 -8.11 2.44
C LEU A 344 1.88 -6.77 3.16
N TYR A 345 1.57 -5.63 2.54
CA TYR A 345 1.88 -4.33 3.15
C TYR A 345 1.02 -3.14 2.66
N GLY A 346 0.67 -3.08 1.37
CA GLY A 346 -0.14 -2.01 0.77
C GLY A 346 0.44 -0.59 0.86
N PHE A 347 -0.46 0.39 0.85
CA PHE A 347 -0.12 1.81 0.81
C PHE A 347 0.20 2.40 2.20
N PRO A 348 1.18 3.33 2.33
CA PRO A 348 2.05 3.92 1.30
C PRO A 348 3.34 3.16 0.93
N ALA A 349 3.60 1.97 1.49
CA ALA A 349 4.85 1.26 1.21
C ALA A 349 4.98 0.84 -0.26
N ASP A 350 3.88 0.43 -0.92
CA ASP A 350 3.84 0.16 -2.37
C ASP A 350 4.29 1.37 -3.21
N TYR A 351 3.80 2.56 -2.89
CA TYR A 351 4.15 3.81 -3.56
C TYR A 351 5.64 4.12 -3.41
N ILE A 352 6.18 4.02 -2.20
CA ILE A 352 7.59 4.34 -1.91
C ILE A 352 8.51 3.38 -2.65
N ILE A 353 8.28 2.07 -2.51
CA ILE A 353 9.11 1.03 -3.14
C ILE A 353 9.07 1.15 -4.66
N THR A 354 7.90 1.49 -5.23
CA THR A 354 7.76 1.73 -6.67
C THR A 354 8.56 2.94 -7.12
N ASN A 355 8.45 4.08 -6.42
CA ASN A 355 9.22 5.27 -6.77
C ASN A 355 10.73 5.08 -6.58
N GLU A 356 11.16 4.37 -5.53
CA GLU A 356 12.56 4.01 -5.32
C GLU A 356 13.10 3.15 -6.47
N ALA A 357 12.33 2.14 -6.91
CA ALA A 357 12.71 1.31 -8.05
C ALA A 357 12.84 2.14 -9.33
N ILE A 358 11.88 3.03 -9.61
CA ILE A 358 11.90 3.91 -10.79
C ILE A 358 13.12 4.84 -10.76
N ASN A 359 13.33 5.54 -9.64
CA ASN A 359 14.44 6.50 -9.48
C ASN A 359 15.81 5.80 -9.52
N ALA A 360 15.89 4.52 -9.14
CA ALA A 360 17.12 3.73 -9.23
C ALA A 360 17.45 3.28 -10.67
N LEU A 361 16.46 3.23 -11.56
CA LEU A 361 16.61 2.73 -12.93
C LEU A 361 16.93 3.81 -13.95
N THR A 362 16.41 5.03 -13.77
CA THR A 362 16.60 6.11 -14.73
C THR A 362 16.66 7.49 -14.08
N LYS A 363 17.34 8.41 -14.76
CA LYS A 363 17.34 9.85 -14.49
C LYS A 363 16.65 10.65 -15.59
N ASP A 364 16.24 10.00 -16.68
CA ASP A 364 15.54 10.63 -17.78
C ASP A 364 14.06 10.79 -17.43
N GLU A 365 13.53 12.00 -17.62
CA GLU A 365 12.17 12.33 -17.20
C GLU A 365 11.10 11.62 -18.05
N LYS A 366 11.38 11.34 -19.34
CA LYS A 366 10.44 10.60 -20.19
C LYS A 366 10.40 9.12 -19.80
N GLU A 367 11.56 8.50 -19.63
CA GLU A 367 11.66 7.13 -19.13
C GLU A 367 10.99 6.98 -17.76
N ARG A 368 11.18 7.95 -16.87
CA ARG A 368 10.54 7.99 -15.56
C ARG A 368 9.01 8.02 -15.66
N GLN A 369 8.46 8.83 -16.56
CA GLN A 369 7.01 8.91 -16.77
C GLN A 369 6.43 7.60 -17.27
N ILE A 370 7.10 6.93 -18.21
CA ILE A 370 6.68 5.61 -18.73
C ILE A 370 6.70 4.55 -17.64
N LEU A 371 7.76 4.50 -16.83
CA LEU A 371 7.81 3.56 -15.70
C LEU A 371 6.74 3.88 -14.66
N THR A 372 6.48 5.16 -14.41
CA THR A 372 5.46 5.60 -13.46
C THR A 372 4.06 5.20 -13.94
N SER A 373 3.73 5.42 -15.22
CA SER A 373 2.42 5.03 -15.79
C SER A 373 2.23 3.52 -15.73
N HIS A 374 3.26 2.76 -16.11
CA HIS A 374 3.21 1.29 -16.16
C HIS A 374 3.16 0.63 -14.77
N MET A 375 3.95 1.12 -13.81
CA MET A 375 4.17 0.41 -12.55
C MET A 375 3.29 0.94 -11.41
N LEU A 376 3.05 2.25 -11.32
CA LEU A 376 2.43 2.85 -10.13
C LEU A 376 0.94 2.51 -10.03
N GLY A 377 0.20 2.61 -11.12
CA GLY A 377 -1.24 2.33 -11.16
C GLY A 377 -1.57 0.91 -10.68
N PRO A 378 -0.97 -0.15 -11.27
CA PRO A 378 -1.24 -1.51 -10.84
C PRO A 378 -0.84 -1.80 -9.38
N MET A 379 0.28 -1.23 -8.91
CA MET A 379 0.72 -1.42 -7.53
C MET A 379 -0.29 -0.85 -6.54
N LEU A 380 -0.76 0.37 -6.76
CA LEU A 380 -1.76 1.00 -5.90
C LEU A 380 -3.10 0.23 -5.93
N VAL A 381 -3.58 -0.14 -7.12
CA VAL A 381 -4.85 -0.86 -7.26
C VAL A 381 -4.79 -2.25 -6.61
N GLY A 382 -3.69 -2.99 -6.80
CA GLY A 382 -3.46 -4.26 -6.14
C GLY A 382 -3.47 -4.15 -4.62
N GLY A 383 -2.78 -3.14 -4.08
CA GLY A 383 -2.69 -2.87 -2.65
C GLY A 383 -4.06 -2.53 -2.04
N PHE A 384 -4.85 -1.67 -2.69
CA PHE A 384 -6.18 -1.32 -2.18
C PHE A 384 -7.14 -2.50 -2.16
N ILE A 385 -7.19 -3.30 -3.23
CA ILE A 385 -8.12 -4.42 -3.33
C ILE A 385 -7.82 -5.48 -2.27
N SER A 386 -6.54 -5.84 -2.13
CA SER A 386 -6.09 -6.80 -1.13
C SER A 386 -6.29 -6.28 0.30
N VAL A 387 -5.55 -5.22 0.65
CA VAL A 387 -5.40 -4.76 2.04
C VAL A 387 -6.67 -4.15 2.60
N THR A 388 -7.50 -3.49 1.79
CA THR A 388 -8.67 -2.76 2.31
C THR A 388 -10.01 -3.48 2.14
N MET A 389 -10.17 -4.30 1.10
CA MET A 389 -11.45 -4.93 0.79
C MET A 389 -11.44 -6.41 1.12
N VAL A 390 -10.58 -7.18 0.45
CA VAL A 390 -10.59 -8.64 0.55
C VAL A 390 -10.19 -9.09 1.95
N SER A 391 -9.17 -8.46 2.55
CA SER A 391 -8.68 -8.83 3.88
C SER A 391 -9.74 -8.68 4.99
N VAL A 392 -10.53 -7.60 4.95
CA VAL A 392 -11.54 -7.31 5.96
C VAL A 392 -12.72 -8.27 5.83
N VAL A 393 -13.12 -8.58 4.59
CA VAL A 393 -14.14 -9.59 4.31
C VAL A 393 -13.68 -10.97 4.78
N LEU A 394 -12.43 -11.36 4.45
CA LEU A 394 -11.86 -12.62 4.91
C LEU A 394 -11.78 -12.67 6.44
N ALA A 395 -11.34 -11.61 7.11
CA ALA A 395 -11.30 -11.56 8.57
C ALA A 395 -12.70 -11.71 9.18
N GLY A 396 -13.69 -10.99 8.66
CA GLY A 396 -15.07 -11.06 9.14
C GLY A 396 -15.71 -12.44 8.97
N ILE A 397 -15.33 -13.18 7.92
CA ILE A 397 -15.79 -14.56 7.71
C ILE A 397 -15.01 -15.51 8.62
N MET A 398 -13.67 -15.47 8.58
CA MET A 398 -12.80 -16.47 9.22
C MET A 398 -12.80 -16.38 10.73
N VAL A 399 -13.02 -15.19 11.31
CA VAL A 399 -13.15 -15.02 12.76
C VAL A 399 -14.31 -15.85 13.34
N ALA A 400 -15.40 -16.02 12.58
CA ALA A 400 -16.56 -16.80 13.00
C ALA A 400 -16.29 -18.32 13.06
N TYR A 401 -15.18 -18.78 12.47
CA TYR A 401 -14.77 -20.19 12.47
C TYR A 401 -13.68 -20.50 13.50
N ILE A 402 -13.22 -19.52 14.28
CA ILE A 402 -12.28 -19.77 15.38
C ILE A 402 -12.98 -20.65 16.43
N VAL A 403 -12.36 -21.77 16.78
CA VAL A 403 -12.87 -22.70 17.79
C VAL A 403 -12.34 -22.29 19.16
N PRO A 404 -13.21 -21.96 20.13
CA PRO A 404 -12.79 -21.59 21.49
C PRO A 404 -12.08 -22.73 22.22
N VAL A 405 -11.20 -22.38 23.16
CA VAL A 405 -10.70 -23.36 24.13
C VAL A 405 -11.91 -23.86 24.94
N ALA A 406 -12.11 -25.18 25.00
CA ALA A 406 -13.16 -25.77 25.83
C ALA A 406 -12.94 -25.31 27.29
N ALA A 407 -13.99 -24.74 27.89
CA ALA A 407 -13.97 -24.21 29.25
C ALA A 407 -13.78 -25.31 30.30
#